data_AF-A0A3N7DQU0-F1
#
_entry.id   AF-A0A3N7DQU0-F1
#
_cell.length_a   1.000
_cell.length_b   1.000
_cell.length_c   1.000
_cell.angle_alpha   90.00
_cell.angle_beta   90.00
_cell.angle_gamma   90.00
#
_symmetry.space_group_name_H-M   'P 1'
#
loop_
_entity.id
_entity.type
_entity.pdbx_description
1 polymer ?
#
loop_
_entity_poly.entity_id
_entity_poly.type
_entity_poly.pdbx_seq_one_letter_code
_entity_poly.pdbx_strand_id
1 'polypeptide(L)'
;MLIMNNVKIKYDQLLFLFVYLRQLDLSLDRSRWTSWTELQAYYKNVIPPSKVIQYLKVSFHLPDTKLTPVTIVPEKKIMDIIATMLKARVFKRYQLRQDEILYCYNLLLTFDDVLNSDIEIYNIEIEKLRIGVATYGSDVLGWMMSYQDLNKLMSVEHYLQNEIITSAIEVNKFIPKDFFVK
;
A
#
# COMPACT_ATOMS: atom_id res chain seq x y z
N MET A 1 -3.55 -12.34 -23.27
CA MET A 1 -3.68 -13.19 -22.07
C MET A 1 -2.34 -13.15 -21.35
N LEU A 2 -2.19 -12.32 -20.31
CA LEU A 2 -0.97 -12.27 -19.51
C LEU A 2 -0.87 -13.57 -18.72
N ILE A 3 0.26 -14.28 -18.83
CA ILE A 3 0.54 -15.44 -17.98
C ILE A 3 0.53 -14.94 -16.53
N MET A 4 -0.33 -15.51 -15.70
CA MET A 4 -0.45 -15.18 -14.27
C MET A 4 0.75 -15.72 -13.51
N ASN A 5 1.87 -15.02 -13.60
CA ASN A 5 3.09 -15.36 -12.89
C ASN A 5 3.01 -14.91 -11.43
N ASN A 6 3.64 -15.67 -10.54
CA ASN A 6 3.85 -15.25 -9.15
C ASN A 6 5.20 -14.53 -9.05
N VAL A 7 5.22 -13.39 -8.39
CA VAL A 7 6.42 -12.66 -8.00
C VAL A 7 6.75 -12.95 -6.55
N LYS A 8 8.04 -13.08 -6.23
CA LYS A 8 8.50 -13.21 -4.84
C LYS A 8 8.61 -11.82 -4.23
N ILE A 9 8.14 -11.67 -3.00
CA ILE A 9 8.34 -10.47 -2.18
C ILE A 9 9.16 -10.87 -0.96
N LYS A 10 10.14 -10.06 -0.55
CA LYS A 10 10.86 -10.29 0.72
C LYS A 10 9.98 -9.84 1.89
N TYR A 11 10.25 -10.34 3.10
CA TYR A 11 9.40 -10.04 4.24
C TYR A 11 9.46 -8.57 4.66
N ASP A 12 10.64 -7.96 4.65
CA ASP A 12 10.80 -6.51 4.90
C ASP A 12 10.06 -5.66 3.87
N GLN A 13 10.07 -6.06 2.60
CA GLN A 13 9.30 -5.41 1.54
C GLN A 13 7.78 -5.53 1.78
N LEU A 14 7.32 -6.69 2.25
CA LEU A 14 5.93 -6.92 2.61
C LEU A 14 5.49 -6.01 3.78
N LEU A 15 6.28 -5.96 4.86
CA LEU A 15 6.01 -5.11 6.01
C LEU A 15 5.98 -3.63 5.62
N PHE A 16 6.95 -3.19 4.82
CA PHE A 16 7.02 -1.83 4.28
C PHE A 16 5.78 -1.47 3.46
N LEU A 17 5.41 -2.33 2.51
CA LEU A 17 4.30 -2.03 1.62
C LEU A 17 2.99 -1.99 2.41
N PHE A 18 2.79 -2.90 3.37
CA PHE A 18 1.62 -2.86 4.24
C PHE A 18 1.55 -1.58 5.05
N VAL A 19 2.65 -1.21 5.74
CA VAL A 19 2.64 -0.04 6.64
C VAL A 19 2.46 1.26 5.87
N TYR A 20 3.04 1.37 4.65
CA TYR A 20 2.85 2.51 3.77
C TYR A 20 1.40 2.64 3.31
N LEU A 21 0.78 1.53 2.87
CA LEU A 21 -0.63 1.53 2.45
C LEU A 21 -1.57 1.82 3.62
N ARG A 22 -1.24 1.35 4.83
CA ARG A 22 -2.02 1.65 6.03
C ARG A 22 -1.94 3.13 6.40
N GLN A 23 -0.77 3.75 6.33
CA GLN A 23 -0.63 5.20 6.48
C GLN A 23 -1.48 5.93 5.45
N LEU A 24 -1.44 5.50 4.19
CA LEU A 24 -2.18 6.09 3.08
C LEU A 24 -3.69 6.03 3.33
N ASP A 25 -4.25 4.85 3.61
CA ASP A 25 -5.67 4.66 3.94
C ASP A 25 -6.13 5.59 5.08
N LEU A 26 -5.39 5.60 6.19
CA LEU A 26 -5.70 6.45 7.34
C LEU A 26 -5.62 7.93 7.00
N SER A 27 -4.60 8.34 6.23
CA SER A 27 -4.44 9.74 5.82
C SER A 27 -5.57 10.20 4.90
N LEU A 28 -6.01 9.34 3.97
CA LEU A 28 -7.18 9.60 3.13
C LEU A 28 -8.47 9.65 3.96
N ASP A 29 -8.67 8.75 4.93
CA ASP A 29 -9.84 8.79 5.83
C ASP A 29 -9.91 10.13 6.59
N ARG A 30 -8.77 10.61 7.10
CA ARG A 30 -8.68 11.88 7.82
C ARG A 30 -8.88 13.10 6.93
N SER A 31 -8.46 13.03 5.67
CA SER A 31 -8.64 14.13 4.70
C SER A 31 -10.11 14.45 4.39
N ARG A 32 -11.06 13.59 4.77
CA ARG A 32 -12.51 13.90 4.69
C ARG A 32 -12.92 15.11 5.54
N TRP A 33 -12.14 15.41 6.59
CA TRP A 33 -12.49 16.43 7.60
C TRP A 33 -11.61 17.68 7.51
N THR A 34 -10.74 17.78 6.50
CA THR A 34 -9.72 18.83 6.37
C THR A 34 -9.51 19.22 4.91
N SER A 35 -8.67 20.22 4.66
CA SER A 35 -8.35 20.65 3.30
C SER A 35 -7.36 19.70 2.61
N TRP A 36 -7.54 19.51 1.30
CA TRP A 36 -6.60 18.69 0.51
C TRP A 36 -5.17 19.26 0.55
N THR A 37 -5.03 20.58 0.60
CA THR A 37 -3.75 21.29 0.73
C THR A 37 -2.96 20.88 1.97
N GLU A 38 -3.63 20.62 3.09
CA GLU A 38 -2.96 20.13 4.29
C GLU A 38 -2.45 18.70 4.14
N LEU A 39 -3.23 17.82 3.50
CA LEU A 39 -2.77 16.46 3.16
C LEU A 39 -1.55 16.51 2.23
N GLN A 40 -1.57 17.39 1.22
CA GLN A 40 -0.43 17.63 0.33
C GLN A 40 0.80 18.11 1.13
N ALA A 41 0.61 19.04 2.07
CA ALA A 41 1.69 19.53 2.93
C ALA A 41 2.28 18.41 3.81
N TYR A 42 1.45 17.51 4.34
CA TYR A 42 1.91 16.35 5.08
C TYR A 42 2.80 15.43 4.22
N TYR A 43 2.39 15.13 2.98
CA TYR A 43 3.16 14.28 2.07
C TYR A 43 4.48 14.88 1.56
N LYS A 44 4.76 16.16 1.83
CA LYS A 44 6.09 16.76 1.61
C LYS A 44 7.13 16.31 2.65
N ASN A 45 6.69 15.85 3.82
CA ASN A 45 7.57 15.50 4.95
C ASN A 45 7.69 13.99 5.19
N VAL A 46 6.88 13.17 4.51
CA VAL A 46 6.96 11.70 4.57
C VAL A 46 7.49 11.14 3.26
N ILE A 47 7.58 9.81 3.14
CA ILE A 47 7.98 9.16 1.90
C ILE A 47 6.93 9.49 0.82
N PRO A 48 7.30 10.15 -0.29
CA PRO A 48 6.35 10.48 -1.35
C PRO A 48 5.93 9.23 -2.15
N PRO A 49 4.69 9.18 -2.67
CA PRO A 49 4.19 8.03 -3.43
C PRO A 49 5.04 7.71 -4.65
N SER A 50 5.51 8.74 -5.37
CA SER A 50 6.43 8.61 -6.50
C SER A 50 7.67 7.74 -6.23
N LYS A 51 8.25 7.81 -5.02
CA LYS A 51 9.39 6.95 -4.63
C LYS A 51 8.97 5.49 -4.47
N VAL A 52 7.80 5.25 -3.86
CA VAL A 52 7.28 3.88 -3.69
C VAL A 52 6.89 3.28 -5.03
N ILE A 53 6.28 4.07 -5.92
CA ILE A 53 5.94 3.68 -7.31
C ILE A 53 7.20 3.26 -8.05
N GLN A 54 8.26 4.09 -8.04
CA GLN A 54 9.53 3.76 -8.67
C GLN A 54 10.12 2.47 -8.10
N TYR A 55 10.10 2.32 -6.77
CA TYR A 55 10.60 1.15 -6.10
C TYR A 55 9.86 -0.14 -6.51
N LEU A 56 8.52 -0.12 -6.55
CA LEU A 56 7.73 -1.26 -7.00
C LEU A 56 8.00 -1.59 -8.47
N LYS A 57 8.09 -0.56 -9.32
CA LYS A 57 8.38 -0.73 -10.75
C LYS A 57 9.69 -1.49 -10.95
N VAL A 58 10.77 -1.04 -10.31
CA VAL A 58 12.10 -1.66 -10.42
C VAL A 58 12.10 -3.05 -9.80
N SER A 59 11.59 -3.20 -8.57
CA SER A 59 11.65 -4.46 -7.82
C SER A 59 10.87 -5.59 -8.50
N PHE A 60 9.76 -5.27 -9.16
CA PHE A 60 8.84 -6.26 -9.73
C PHE A 60 8.78 -6.22 -11.26
N HIS A 61 9.66 -5.45 -11.92
CA HIS A 61 9.74 -5.33 -13.37
C HIS A 61 8.38 -5.00 -14.01
N LEU A 62 7.68 -4.03 -13.43
CA LEU A 62 6.33 -3.65 -13.86
C LEU A 62 6.38 -2.78 -15.13
N PRO A 63 5.37 -2.90 -16.02
CA PRO A 63 5.29 -2.07 -17.22
C PRO A 63 5.03 -0.60 -16.87
N ASP A 64 5.42 0.31 -17.77
CA ASP A 64 5.19 1.75 -17.66
C ASP A 64 3.73 2.18 -17.85
N THR A 65 2.86 1.25 -18.21
CA THR A 65 1.46 1.55 -18.52
C THR A 65 0.59 1.51 -17.27
N LYS A 66 0.02 2.67 -16.94
CA LYS A 66 -1.17 2.75 -16.09
C LYS A 66 -2.26 1.92 -16.76
N LEU A 67 -2.69 0.84 -16.12
CA LEU A 67 -3.84 0.11 -16.62
C LEU A 67 -5.07 0.98 -16.41
N THR A 68 -5.93 1.11 -17.42
CA THR A 68 -7.29 1.65 -17.29
C THR A 68 -7.93 1.10 -16.02
N PRO A 69 -8.68 1.92 -15.27
CA PRO A 69 -8.80 1.80 -13.83
C PRO A 69 -9.16 0.37 -13.46
N VAL A 70 -8.19 -0.34 -12.88
CA VAL A 70 -8.45 -1.64 -12.29
C VAL A 70 -9.24 -1.34 -11.03
N THR A 71 -10.56 -1.24 -11.17
CA THR A 71 -11.49 -0.92 -10.08
C THR A 71 -11.77 -2.13 -9.19
N ILE A 72 -11.28 -3.30 -9.58
CA ILE A 72 -11.61 -4.57 -8.95
C ILE A 72 -10.33 -5.16 -8.37
N VAL A 73 -10.27 -5.23 -7.03
CA VAL A 73 -9.28 -6.05 -6.33
C VAL A 73 -9.36 -7.45 -6.91
N PRO A 74 -8.25 -8.04 -7.39
CA PRO A 74 -8.28 -9.38 -7.96
C PRO A 74 -8.94 -10.37 -6.99
N GLU A 75 -10.13 -10.87 -7.36
CA GLU A 75 -10.93 -11.73 -6.49
C GLU A 75 -10.14 -12.99 -6.13
N LYS A 76 -10.00 -13.26 -4.82
CA LYS A 76 -9.39 -14.48 -4.31
C LYS A 76 -10.46 -15.37 -3.72
N LYS A 77 -10.48 -16.65 -4.12
CA LYS A 77 -11.27 -17.65 -3.41
C LYS A 77 -10.68 -17.83 -2.01
N ILE A 78 -11.54 -18.09 -1.02
CA ILE A 78 -11.13 -18.31 0.39
C ILE A 78 -10.00 -19.35 0.49
N MET A 79 -10.08 -20.42 -0.30
CA MET A 79 -9.03 -21.46 -0.33
C MET A 79 -7.67 -20.94 -0.79
N ASP A 80 -7.64 -19.99 -1.74
CA ASP A 80 -6.40 -19.37 -2.21
C ASP A 80 -5.79 -18.46 -1.14
N ILE A 81 -6.63 -17.77 -0.37
CA ILE A 81 -6.21 -16.96 0.78
C ILE A 81 -5.57 -17.86 1.84
N ILE A 82 -6.23 -18.96 2.21
CA ILE A 82 -5.71 -19.92 3.19
C ILE A 82 -4.38 -20.52 2.71
N ALA A 83 -4.29 -20.92 1.45
CA ALA A 83 -3.06 -21.46 0.88
C ALA A 83 -1.92 -20.42 0.90
N THR A 84 -2.21 -19.15 0.59
CA THR A 84 -1.25 -18.04 0.66
C THR A 84 -0.75 -17.84 2.09
N MET A 85 -1.67 -17.81 3.06
CA MET A 85 -1.36 -17.68 4.48
C MET A 85 -0.48 -18.82 4.98
N LEU A 86 -0.78 -20.08 4.63
CA LEU A 86 0.02 -21.24 5.02
C LEU A 86 1.43 -21.18 4.42
N LYS A 87 1.55 -20.84 3.13
CA LYS A 87 2.85 -20.63 2.45
C LYS A 87 3.70 -19.58 3.15
N ALA A 88 3.09 -18.45 3.51
CA ALA A 88 3.79 -17.37 4.18
C ALA A 88 4.18 -17.73 5.62
N ARG A 89 3.28 -18.33 6.40
CA ARG A 89 3.50 -18.58 7.84
C ARG A 89 4.39 -19.79 8.12
N VAL A 90 4.15 -20.90 7.43
CA VAL A 90 4.85 -22.18 7.64
C VAL A 90 6.14 -22.23 6.84
N PHE A 91 6.07 -21.88 5.56
CA PHE A 91 7.19 -22.05 4.63
C PHE A 91 8.01 -20.78 4.43
N LYS A 92 7.60 -19.64 5.03
CA LYS A 92 8.23 -18.32 4.84
C LYS A 92 8.38 -17.95 3.37
N ARG A 93 7.41 -18.40 2.54
CA ARG A 93 7.34 -18.13 1.10
C ARG A 93 6.28 -17.07 0.86
N TYR A 94 6.73 -15.83 0.68
CA TYR A 94 5.87 -14.69 0.39
C TYR A 94 5.83 -14.47 -1.13
N GLN A 95 4.66 -14.67 -1.71
CA GLN A 95 4.45 -14.57 -3.15
C GLN A 95 3.16 -13.81 -3.40
N LEU A 96 3.23 -12.89 -4.35
CA LEU A 96 2.09 -12.17 -4.89
C LEU A 96 1.91 -12.62 -6.34
N ARG A 97 0.67 -12.62 -6.83
CA ARG A 97 0.47 -12.72 -8.27
C ARG A 97 0.86 -11.40 -8.94
N GLN A 98 1.25 -11.46 -10.21
CA GLN A 98 1.68 -10.29 -10.97
C GLN A 98 0.56 -9.25 -11.12
N ASP A 99 -0.70 -9.67 -11.23
CA ASP A 99 -1.87 -8.79 -11.24
C ASP A 99 -2.09 -8.09 -9.90
N GLU A 100 -1.80 -8.74 -8.78
CA GLU A 100 -1.92 -8.16 -7.44
C GLU A 100 -0.89 -7.04 -7.20
N ILE A 101 0.36 -7.25 -7.58
CA ILE A 101 1.37 -6.20 -7.43
C ILE A 101 1.10 -5.04 -8.40
N LEU A 102 0.60 -5.35 -9.60
CA LEU A 102 0.21 -4.34 -10.59
C LEU A 102 -1.02 -3.55 -10.12
N TYR A 103 -1.96 -4.17 -9.41
CA TYR A 103 -3.08 -3.47 -8.78
C TYR A 103 -2.59 -2.46 -7.74
N CYS A 104 -1.71 -2.87 -6.83
CA CYS A 104 -1.09 -1.97 -5.85
C CYS A 104 -0.35 -0.80 -6.51
N TYR A 105 0.43 -1.09 -7.55
CA TYR A 105 1.11 -0.08 -8.35
C TYR A 105 0.14 0.94 -8.94
N ASN A 106 -0.99 0.50 -9.50
CA ASN A 106 -2.02 1.41 -10.04
C ASN A 106 -2.74 2.23 -8.95
N LEU A 107 -2.98 1.67 -7.77
CA LEU A 107 -3.51 2.43 -6.63
C LEU A 107 -2.56 3.57 -6.25
N LEU A 108 -1.25 3.28 -6.18
CA LEU A 108 -0.25 4.29 -5.85
C LEU A 108 -0.12 5.36 -6.94
N LEU A 109 -0.13 4.98 -8.23
CA LEU A 109 -0.18 5.94 -9.34
C LEU A 109 -1.41 6.85 -9.25
N THR A 110 -2.56 6.27 -8.93
CA THR A 110 -3.80 7.04 -8.77
C THR A 110 -3.70 7.99 -7.58
N PHE A 111 -3.13 7.53 -6.47
CA PHE A 111 -2.90 8.39 -5.32
C PHE A 111 -1.93 9.53 -5.64
N ASP A 112 -0.81 9.27 -6.31
CA ASP A 112 0.17 10.29 -6.70
C ASP A 112 -0.45 11.34 -7.62
N ASP A 113 -1.26 10.93 -8.61
CA ASP A 113 -1.96 11.86 -9.51
C ASP A 113 -2.97 12.73 -8.75
N VAL A 114 -3.79 12.14 -7.88
CA VAL A 114 -4.79 12.87 -7.08
C VAL A 114 -4.10 13.80 -6.07
N LEU A 115 -3.03 13.34 -5.42
CA LEU A 115 -2.25 14.14 -4.48
C LEU A 115 -1.67 15.38 -5.15
N ASN A 116 -1.21 15.28 -6.40
CA ASN A 116 -0.62 16.40 -7.14
C ASN A 116 -1.63 17.22 -7.98
N SER A 117 -2.93 16.91 -7.88
CA SER A 117 -3.98 17.65 -8.58
C SER A 117 -4.50 18.86 -7.79
N ASP A 118 -5.23 19.73 -8.47
CA ASP A 118 -5.90 20.90 -7.88
C ASP A 118 -7.25 20.54 -7.22
N ILE A 119 -7.40 19.31 -6.73
CA ILE A 119 -8.60 18.91 -5.97
C ILE A 119 -8.65 19.71 -4.67
N GLU A 120 -9.77 20.38 -4.44
CA GLU A 120 -10.00 21.14 -3.20
C GLU A 120 -10.71 20.31 -2.13
N ILE A 121 -11.55 19.35 -2.55
CA ILE A 121 -12.49 18.64 -1.66
C ILE A 121 -12.46 17.14 -1.91
N TYR A 122 -12.48 16.38 -0.81
CA TYR A 122 -12.64 14.93 -0.81
C TYR A 122 -13.88 14.50 -1.61
N ASN A 123 -13.73 13.55 -2.53
CA ASN A 123 -14.80 13.12 -3.43
C ASN A 123 -14.90 11.58 -3.53
N ILE A 124 -15.90 11.11 -4.28
CA ILE A 124 -16.20 9.68 -4.41
C ILE A 124 -15.06 8.88 -5.05
N GLU A 125 -14.25 9.47 -5.91
CA GLU A 125 -13.10 8.78 -6.53
C GLU A 125 -11.97 8.58 -5.51
N ILE A 126 -11.77 9.55 -4.61
CA ILE A 126 -10.83 9.42 -3.49
C ILE A 126 -11.33 8.35 -2.50
N GLU A 127 -12.64 8.27 -2.25
CA GLU A 127 -13.21 7.21 -1.41
C GLU A 127 -12.96 5.82 -2.01
N LYS A 128 -13.18 5.66 -3.33
CA LYS A 128 -12.90 4.41 -4.03
C LYS A 128 -11.43 4.02 -3.94
N LEU A 129 -10.52 5.00 -4.12
CA LEU A 129 -9.09 4.80 -3.95
C LEU A 129 -8.76 4.33 -2.53
N ARG A 130 -9.29 5.00 -1.51
CA ARG A 130 -9.08 4.63 -0.10
C ARG A 130 -9.54 3.21 0.19
N ILE A 131 -10.75 2.84 -0.25
CA ILE A 131 -11.28 1.48 -0.10
C ILE A 131 -10.35 0.48 -0.81
N GLY A 132 -9.93 0.75 -2.05
CA GLY A 132 -9.00 -0.11 -2.77
C GLY A 132 -7.68 -0.34 -2.03
N VAL A 133 -7.10 0.73 -1.46
CA VAL A 133 -5.89 0.65 -0.64
C VAL A 133 -6.12 -0.18 0.62
N ALA A 134 -7.20 0.09 1.37
CA ALA A 134 -7.53 -0.62 2.61
C ALA A 134 -7.78 -2.12 2.36
N THR A 135 -8.55 -2.45 1.31
CA THR A 135 -8.85 -3.81 0.90
C THR A 135 -7.59 -4.53 0.45
N TYR A 136 -6.74 -3.93 -0.39
CA TYR A 136 -5.48 -4.56 -0.78
C TYR A 136 -4.55 -4.81 0.41
N GLY A 137 -4.38 -3.80 1.27
CA GLY A 137 -3.55 -3.91 2.47
C GLY A 137 -4.00 -5.06 3.36
N SER A 138 -5.30 -5.16 3.63
CA SER A 138 -5.85 -6.18 4.53
C SER A 138 -5.96 -7.56 3.87
N ASP A 139 -6.52 -7.62 2.67
CA ASP A 139 -6.96 -8.86 2.02
C ASP A 139 -5.91 -9.50 1.11
N VAL A 140 -4.83 -8.78 0.81
CA VAL A 140 -3.70 -9.34 0.08
C VAL A 140 -2.48 -9.42 0.97
N LEU A 141 -2.03 -8.30 1.55
CA LEU A 141 -0.80 -8.26 2.34
C LEU A 141 -0.98 -8.79 3.77
N GLY A 142 -2.08 -8.41 4.43
CA GLY A 142 -2.42 -8.75 5.81
C GLY A 142 -2.32 -10.26 6.10
N TRP A 143 -2.87 -11.08 5.21
CA TRP A 143 -2.88 -12.54 5.34
C TRP A 143 -1.50 -13.19 5.29
N MET A 144 -0.50 -12.52 4.70
CA MET A 144 0.86 -13.04 4.60
C MET A 144 1.71 -12.75 5.84
N MET A 145 1.24 -11.91 6.77
CA MET A 145 2.01 -11.50 7.94
C MET A 145 1.69 -12.32 9.19
N SER A 146 2.61 -12.23 10.16
CA SER A 146 2.35 -12.70 11.52
C SER A 146 1.31 -11.79 12.19
N TYR A 147 0.51 -12.34 13.11
CA TYR A 147 -0.45 -11.53 13.88
C TYR A 147 0.23 -10.43 14.69
N GLN A 148 1.42 -10.71 15.24
CA GLN A 148 2.20 -9.75 16.03
C GLN A 148 2.65 -8.56 15.18
N ASP A 149 3.21 -8.83 13.99
CA ASP A 149 3.63 -7.77 13.08
C ASP A 149 2.42 -6.99 12.57
N LEU A 150 1.36 -7.68 12.15
CA LEU A 150 0.13 -7.02 11.70
C LEU A 150 -0.41 -6.07 12.78
N ASN A 151 -0.58 -6.55 14.01
CA ASN A 151 -1.07 -5.73 15.13
C ASN A 151 -0.16 -4.53 15.40
N LYS A 152 1.16 -4.72 15.32
CA LYS A 152 2.15 -3.65 15.45
C LYS A 152 2.01 -2.60 14.33
N LEU A 153 1.86 -3.03 13.07
CA LEU A 153 1.77 -2.13 11.93
C LEU A 153 0.45 -1.34 11.85
N MET A 154 -0.59 -1.79 12.56
CA MET A 154 -1.88 -1.07 12.61
C MET A 154 -1.79 0.29 13.31
N SER A 155 -0.76 0.52 14.14
CA SER A 155 -0.52 1.79 14.83
C SER A 155 0.47 2.69 14.09
N VAL A 156 0.48 2.65 12.76
CA VAL A 156 1.32 3.52 11.95
C VAL A 156 0.95 5.00 12.12
N GLU A 157 1.96 5.86 12.14
CA GLU A 157 1.78 7.30 12.07
C GLU A 157 1.06 7.71 10.78
N HIS A 158 0.09 8.61 10.87
CA HIS A 158 -0.68 9.09 9.72
C HIS A 158 -1.05 10.57 9.86
N TYR A 159 -1.50 11.18 8.77
CA TYR A 159 -1.96 12.57 8.74
C TYR A 159 -3.05 12.83 9.80
N LEU A 160 -2.92 13.94 10.55
CA LEU A 160 -3.77 14.32 11.70
C LEU A 160 -3.80 13.31 12.85
N GLN A 161 -2.77 12.48 12.98
CA GLN A 161 -2.61 11.72 14.20
C GLN A 161 -2.37 12.66 15.39
N ASN A 162 -3.06 12.41 16.49
CA ASN A 162 -2.89 13.17 17.73
C ASN A 162 -1.45 13.01 18.25
N GLU A 163 -0.76 14.13 18.45
CA GLU A 163 0.64 14.20 18.93
C GLU A 163 0.86 13.53 20.30
N ILE A 164 -0.21 13.37 21.10
CA ILE A 164 -0.15 12.69 22.40
C ILE A 164 0.06 11.17 22.23
N ILE A 165 -0.25 10.60 21.05
CA ILE A 165 -0.06 9.19 20.75
C ILE A 165 1.41 8.94 20.38
N THR A 166 2.25 8.78 21.40
CA THR A 166 3.70 8.54 21.27
C THR A 166 4.05 7.12 20.81
N SER A 167 3.08 6.21 20.77
CA SER A 167 3.26 4.81 20.34
C SER A 167 3.15 4.59 18.83
N ALA A 168 2.98 5.65 18.04
CA ALA A 168 2.91 5.54 16.59
C ALA A 168 4.22 5.03 16.01
N ILE A 169 4.12 4.21 14.96
CA ILE A 169 5.30 3.74 14.24
C ILE A 169 5.42 4.48 12.92
N GLU A 170 6.57 5.11 12.72
CA GLU A 170 6.91 5.75 11.46
C GLU A 170 7.13 4.70 10.36
N VAL A 171 6.62 4.96 9.16
CA VAL A 171 6.90 4.16 7.97
C VAL A 171 8.41 4.04 7.70
N ASN A 172 9.18 5.08 8.02
CA ASN A 172 10.63 5.12 7.83
C ASN A 172 11.37 3.96 8.52
N LYS A 173 10.81 3.40 9.61
CA LYS A 173 11.40 2.27 10.35
C LYS A 173 11.32 0.94 9.59
N PHE A 174 10.55 0.88 8.51
CA PHE A 174 10.33 -0.32 7.72
C PHE A 174 10.91 -0.23 6.30
N ILE A 175 11.61 0.84 5.96
CA ILE A 175 12.20 0.99 4.62
C ILE A 175 13.12 -0.22 4.31
N PRO A 176 12.85 -1.00 3.25
CA PRO A 176 13.68 -2.13 2.85
C PRO A 176 15.09 -1.68 2.48
N LYS A 177 16.09 -2.55 2.69
CA LYS A 177 17.49 -2.22 2.38
C LYS A 177 17.72 -1.91 0.90
N ASP A 178 16.91 -2.49 0.02
CA ASP A 178 16.95 -2.28 -1.43
C ASP A 178 16.09 -1.10 -1.91
N PHE A 179 15.43 -0.36 -1.01
CA PHE A 179 14.55 0.75 -1.39
C PHE A 179 15.26 1.91 -2.10
N PHE A 180 16.50 2.20 -1.70
CA PHE A 180 17.31 3.28 -2.29
C PHE A 180 18.32 2.78 -3.33
N VAL A 181 18.35 1.48 -3.60
CA VAL A 181 19.32 0.91 -4.53
C VAL A 181 18.83 1.18 -5.95
N LYS A 182 19.65 1.93 -6.70
CA LYS A 182 19.41 2.35 -8.08
C LYS A 182 19.62 1.21 -9.07
#